data_AF-A0A2N6U466-F1
#
_entry.id   AF-A0A2N6U466-F1
#
_cell.length_a   1.000
_cell.length_b   1.000
_cell.length_c   1.000
_cell.angle_alpha   90.00
_cell.angle_beta   90.00
_cell.angle_gamma   90.00
#
_symmetry.space_group_name_H-M   'P 1'
#
loop_
_entity.id
_entity.type
_entity.pdbx_description
1 polymer ?
#
loop_
_entity_poly.entity_id
_entity_poly.type
_entity_poly.pdbx_seq_one_letter_code
_entity_poly.pdbx_strand_id
1 'polypeptide(L)'
;MVHPWRVFRDEWPRVHLRTASLPGDLHAVTDGRVVWMHDRLLQAERRCAIMHEMVHLERGDTGECTPATEAAIDREVARRLVPLAALQDALAWSDDLHEVADELWVTPRIVEARIASLRPAEVATIAQLIADTRGA
;
A
#
# COMPACT_ATOMS: atom_id res chain seq x y z
N MET A 1 11.78 6.03 4.40
CA MET A 1 10.37 5.62 4.30
C MET A 1 9.56 6.77 3.70
N VAL A 2 8.71 6.53 2.70
CA VAL A 2 7.82 7.57 2.14
C VAL A 2 6.82 8.03 3.19
N HIS A 3 6.43 9.30 3.19
CA HIS A 3 5.43 9.86 4.10
C HIS A 3 4.20 10.33 3.31
N PRO A 4 3.19 9.45 3.08
CA PRO A 4 2.10 9.73 2.16
C PRO A 4 1.34 11.02 2.44
N TRP A 5 1.16 11.39 3.71
CA TRP A 5 0.52 12.65 4.10
C TRP A 5 1.26 13.92 3.66
N ARG A 6 2.59 13.84 3.56
CA ARG A 6 3.40 14.97 3.08
C ARG A 6 3.24 15.09 1.57
N VAL A 7 3.40 13.97 0.86
CA VAL A 7 3.17 13.87 -0.59
C VAL A 7 1.78 14.39 -0.96
N PHE A 8 0.74 13.91 -0.27
CA PHE A 8 -0.63 14.36 -0.51
C PHE A 8 -0.80 15.88 -0.39
N ARG A 9 -0.26 16.46 0.68
CA ARG A 9 -0.32 17.91 0.91
C ARG A 9 0.40 18.70 -0.17
N ASP A 10 1.57 18.22 -0.57
CA ASP A 10 2.48 18.96 -1.44
C ASP A 10 2.06 18.85 -2.92
N GLU A 11 1.60 17.66 -3.34
CA GLU A 11 1.24 17.37 -4.73
C GLU A 11 -0.24 17.60 -5.04
N TRP A 12 -1.12 17.48 -4.02
CA TRP A 12 -2.57 17.62 -4.17
C TRP A 12 -3.15 18.76 -3.32
N PRO A 13 -2.61 20.00 -3.38
CA PRO A 13 -3.03 21.09 -2.48
C PRO A 13 -4.48 21.56 -2.67
N ARG A 14 -5.12 21.15 -3.77
CA ARG A 14 -6.53 21.47 -4.09
C ARG A 14 -7.49 20.31 -3.82
N VAL A 15 -6.99 19.14 -3.44
CA VAL A 15 -7.82 17.99 -3.09
C VAL A 15 -8.04 18.00 -1.58
N HIS A 16 -9.30 17.92 -1.16
CA HIS A 16 -9.65 17.93 0.25
C HIS A 16 -9.67 16.52 0.82
N LEU A 17 -9.06 16.31 1.97
CA LEU A 17 -9.24 15.09 2.74
C LEU A 17 -10.36 15.29 3.77
N ARG A 18 -11.31 14.35 3.81
CA ARG A 18 -12.39 14.32 4.80
C ARG A 18 -12.50 12.93 5.41
N THR A 19 -12.83 12.88 6.70
CA THR A 19 -13.24 11.63 7.35
C THR A 19 -14.75 11.45 7.22
N ALA A 20 -15.19 10.23 6.95
CA ALA A 20 -16.61 9.87 6.87
C ALA A 20 -16.82 8.42 7.32
N SER A 21 -18.06 8.05 7.63
CA SER A 21 -18.47 6.64 7.72
C SER A 21 -18.77 6.16 6.29
N LEU A 22 -18.02 5.17 5.82
CA LEU A 22 -18.15 4.64 4.46
C LEU A 22 -18.86 3.27 4.47
N PRO A 23 -19.61 2.91 3.42
CA PRO A 23 -20.27 1.62 3.36
C PRO A 23 -19.26 0.48 3.18
N GLY A 24 -19.58 -0.69 3.77
CA GLY A 24 -18.84 -1.93 3.56
C GLY A 24 -17.40 -1.90 4.06
N ASP A 25 -16.50 -2.40 3.22
CA ASP A 25 -15.07 -2.56 3.45
C ASP A 25 -14.22 -1.43 2.83
N LEU A 26 -14.86 -0.36 2.33
CA LEU A 26 -14.15 0.79 1.78
C LEU A 26 -13.28 1.48 2.83
N HIS A 27 -11.99 1.55 2.56
CA HIS A 27 -11.03 2.31 3.37
C HIS A 27 -11.04 3.80 3.00
N ALA A 28 -11.07 4.10 1.71
CA ALA A 28 -11.23 5.45 1.19
C ALA A 28 -11.85 5.41 -0.20
N VAL A 29 -12.27 6.58 -0.69
CA VAL A 29 -12.73 6.78 -2.07
C VAL A 29 -12.49 8.23 -2.46
N THR A 30 -12.28 8.49 -3.76
CA THR A 30 -12.14 9.84 -4.30
C THR A 30 -13.03 10.11 -5.52
N ASP A 31 -13.45 11.37 -5.66
CA ASP A 31 -14.11 11.89 -6.87
C ASP A 31 -13.17 12.81 -7.69
N GLY A 32 -11.88 12.85 -7.36
CA GLY A 32 -10.90 13.76 -7.98
C GLY A 32 -10.77 15.12 -7.29
N ARG A 33 -11.66 15.47 -6.36
CA ARG A 33 -11.64 16.75 -5.60
C ARG A 33 -11.63 16.55 -4.11
N VAL A 34 -12.25 15.49 -3.63
CA VAL A 34 -12.29 15.09 -2.24
C VAL A 34 -11.84 13.63 -2.14
N VAL A 35 -11.01 13.35 -1.15
CA VAL A 35 -10.77 12.00 -0.65
C VAL A 35 -11.58 11.84 0.62
N TRP A 36 -12.54 10.92 0.62
CA TRP A 36 -13.22 10.49 1.82
C TRP A 36 -12.52 9.27 2.37
N MET A 37 -12.05 9.36 3.60
CA MET A 37 -11.40 8.28 4.32
C MET A 37 -12.31 7.78 5.43
N HIS A 38 -12.40 6.47 5.60
CA HIS A 38 -13.22 5.89 6.66
C HIS A 38 -12.67 6.29 8.04
N ASP A 39 -13.55 6.78 8.91
CA ASP A 39 -13.19 7.24 10.26
C ASP A 39 -12.56 6.18 11.18
N ARG A 40 -12.94 4.90 11.01
CA ARG A 40 -12.49 3.77 11.83
C ARG A 40 -11.08 3.25 11.54
N LEU A 41 -10.40 3.75 10.50
CA LEU A 41 -9.11 3.21 10.09
C LEU A 41 -8.00 3.48 11.12
N LEU A 42 -7.17 2.46 11.34
CA LEU A 42 -5.90 2.52 12.06
C LEU A 42 -4.85 3.31 11.27
N GLN A 43 -3.74 3.70 11.92
CA GLN A 43 -2.73 4.54 11.27
C GLN A 43 -2.10 3.89 10.03
N ALA A 44 -1.78 2.60 10.08
CA ALA A 44 -1.24 1.85 8.94
C ALA A 44 -2.27 1.76 7.78
N GLU A 45 -3.55 1.53 8.10
CA GLU A 45 -4.62 1.51 7.11
C GLU A 45 -4.81 2.88 6.45
N ARG A 46 -4.81 3.97 7.23
CA ARG A 46 -4.90 5.33 6.69
C ARG A 46 -3.71 5.68 5.78
N ARG A 47 -2.51 5.23 6.17
CA ARG A 47 -1.28 5.39 5.37
C ARG A 47 -1.38 4.68 4.02
N CYS A 48 -1.93 3.47 4.00
CA CYS A 48 -2.17 2.73 2.77
C CYS A 48 -3.27 3.38 1.93
N ALA A 49 -4.40 3.71 2.55
CA ALA A 49 -5.56 4.31 1.89
C ALA A 49 -5.21 5.63 1.21
N ILE A 50 -4.52 6.56 1.87
CA ILE A 50 -4.18 7.84 1.23
C ILE A 50 -3.22 7.66 0.03
N MET A 51 -2.31 6.68 0.07
CA MET A 51 -1.47 6.36 -1.08
C MET A 51 -2.28 5.73 -2.21
N HIS A 52 -3.25 4.87 -1.89
CA HIS A 52 -4.19 4.29 -2.85
C HIS A 52 -4.96 5.36 -3.61
N GLU A 53 -5.58 6.29 -2.88
CA GLU A 53 -6.34 7.38 -3.49
C GLU A 53 -5.44 8.33 -4.28
N MET A 54 -4.20 8.58 -3.86
CA MET A 54 -3.25 9.35 -4.69
C MET A 54 -2.98 8.68 -6.04
N VAL A 55 -2.83 7.36 -6.08
CA VAL A 55 -2.65 6.65 -7.35
C VAL A 55 -3.91 6.75 -8.23
N HIS A 56 -5.12 6.69 -7.64
CA HIS A 56 -6.36 7.00 -8.38
C HIS A 56 -6.33 8.42 -8.96
N LEU A 57 -5.97 9.42 -8.16
CA LEU A 57 -5.86 10.82 -8.59
C LEU A 57 -4.85 11.02 -9.73
N GLU A 58 -3.69 10.39 -9.67
CA GLU A 58 -2.66 10.43 -10.72
C GLU A 58 -3.15 9.86 -12.04
N ARG A 59 -4.00 8.82 -11.96
CA ARG A 59 -4.57 8.14 -13.12
C ARG A 59 -5.79 8.87 -13.69
N GLY A 60 -6.34 9.82 -12.93
CA GLY A 60 -7.60 10.49 -13.25
C GLY A 60 -8.81 9.55 -13.10
N ASP A 61 -8.65 8.48 -12.31
CA ASP A 61 -9.72 7.53 -12.04
C ASP A 61 -10.73 8.20 -11.08
N THR A 62 -11.98 8.35 -11.54
CA THR A 62 -13.09 8.89 -10.74
C THR A 62 -14.25 7.90 -10.75
N GLY A 63 -14.53 7.26 -9.63
CA GLY A 63 -15.61 6.27 -9.48
C GLY A 63 -15.13 4.82 -9.57
N GLU A 64 -16.06 3.92 -9.91
CA GLU A 64 -15.80 2.48 -9.87
C GLU A 64 -14.78 2.04 -10.92
N CYS A 65 -13.72 1.38 -10.45
CA CYS A 65 -12.71 0.75 -11.27
C CYS A 65 -12.97 -0.75 -11.42
N THR A 66 -12.45 -1.32 -12.51
CA THR A 66 -12.48 -2.79 -12.65
C THR A 66 -11.58 -3.45 -11.60
N PRO A 67 -11.85 -4.70 -11.19
CA PRO A 67 -10.96 -5.43 -10.27
C PRO A 67 -9.51 -5.52 -10.75
N ALA A 68 -9.30 -5.59 -12.07
CA ALA A 68 -7.96 -5.60 -12.65
C ALA A 68 -7.22 -4.26 -12.49
N THR A 69 -7.97 -3.15 -12.59
CA THR A 69 -7.46 -1.80 -12.34
C THR A 69 -7.09 -1.62 -10.87
N GLU A 70 -7.98 -1.98 -9.95
CA GLU A 70 -7.71 -1.91 -8.50
C GLU A 70 -6.48 -2.74 -8.12
N ALA A 71 -6.36 -3.97 -8.65
CA ALA A 71 -5.19 -4.81 -8.42
C ALA A 71 -3.89 -4.22 -9.03
N ALA A 72 -3.97 -3.41 -10.10
CA ALA A 72 -2.81 -2.70 -10.63
C ALA A 72 -2.42 -1.51 -9.75
N ILE A 73 -3.41 -0.79 -9.21
CA ILE A 73 -3.22 0.29 -8.24
C ILE A 73 -2.57 -0.25 -6.98
N ASP A 74 -3.05 -1.37 -6.43
CA ASP A 74 -2.47 -2.00 -5.25
C ASP A 74 -0.99 -2.34 -5.43
N ARG A 75 -0.62 -2.85 -6.61
CA ARG A 75 0.79 -3.16 -6.92
C ARG A 75 1.64 -1.90 -7.01
N GLU A 76 1.11 -0.79 -7.51
CA GLU A 76 1.79 0.51 -7.50
C GLU A 76 1.95 1.05 -6.07
N VAL A 77 0.87 1.07 -5.29
CA VAL A 77 0.86 1.48 -3.87
C VAL A 77 1.88 0.66 -3.08
N ALA A 78 1.86 -0.66 -3.26
CA ALA A 78 2.78 -1.59 -2.62
C ALA A 78 4.23 -1.28 -2.95
N ARG A 79 4.56 -1.03 -4.23
CA ARG A 79 5.94 -0.64 -4.60
C ARG A 79 6.38 0.69 -4.00
N ARG A 80 5.48 1.66 -3.85
CA ARG A 80 5.80 2.97 -3.26
C ARG A 80 5.97 2.91 -1.75
N LEU A 81 5.11 2.16 -1.07
CA LEU A 81 5.14 2.05 0.39
C LEU A 81 6.18 1.05 0.89
N VAL A 82 6.44 -0.01 0.12
CA VAL A 82 7.30 -1.14 0.50
C VAL A 82 8.47 -1.28 -0.50
N PRO A 83 9.58 -0.56 -0.25
CA PRO A 83 10.83 -0.79 -0.97
C PRO A 83 11.29 -2.25 -0.85
N LEU A 84 11.95 -2.76 -1.90
CA LEU A 84 12.38 -4.17 -1.93
C LEU A 84 13.24 -4.56 -0.73
N ALA A 85 14.18 -3.70 -0.32
CA ALA A 85 15.06 -3.97 0.82
C ALA A 85 14.28 -4.09 2.14
N ALA A 86 13.27 -3.25 2.36
CA ALA A 86 12.44 -3.34 3.56
C ALA A 86 11.61 -4.64 3.57
N LEU A 87 11.08 -5.06 2.41
CA LEU A 87 10.38 -6.34 2.30
C LEU A 87 11.32 -7.52 2.59
N GLN A 88 12.55 -7.46 2.08
CA GLN A 88 13.58 -8.47 2.30
C GLN A 88 13.87 -8.64 3.80
N ASP A 89 14.13 -7.54 4.49
CA ASP A 89 14.44 -7.55 5.93
C ASP A 89 13.25 -8.12 6.74
N ALA A 90 12.02 -7.69 6.42
CA ALA A 90 10.82 -8.17 7.12
C ALA A 90 10.56 -9.67 6.87
N LEU A 91 10.69 -10.15 5.63
CA LEU A 91 10.50 -11.57 5.28
C LEU A 91 11.61 -12.47 5.82
N ALA A 92 12.82 -11.94 6.01
CA ALA A 92 13.89 -12.68 6.67
C ALA A 92 13.54 -12.96 8.15
N TRP A 93 12.85 -12.02 8.80
CA TRP A 93 12.44 -12.11 10.21
C TRP A 93 11.19 -12.97 10.43
N SER A 94 10.13 -12.83 9.62
CA SER A 94 8.88 -13.58 9.78
C SER A 94 8.27 -14.01 8.44
N ASP A 95 7.58 -15.15 8.42
CA ASP A 95 6.74 -15.60 7.30
C ASP A 95 5.23 -15.35 7.52
N ASP A 96 4.83 -14.83 8.69
CA ASP A 96 3.47 -14.36 8.90
C ASP A 96 3.29 -12.99 8.23
N LEU A 97 2.40 -12.93 7.23
CA LEU A 97 2.12 -11.70 6.50
C LEU A 97 1.55 -10.57 7.38
N HIS A 98 0.91 -10.89 8.51
CA HIS A 98 0.44 -9.87 9.45
C HIS A 98 1.61 -9.26 10.21
N GLU A 99 2.53 -10.07 10.70
CA GLU A 99 3.73 -9.57 11.38
C GLU A 99 4.61 -8.76 10.42
N VAL A 100 4.75 -9.21 9.18
CA VAL A 100 5.44 -8.47 8.11
C VAL A 100 4.74 -7.15 7.80
N ALA A 101 3.41 -7.14 7.75
CA ALA A 101 2.63 -5.91 7.51
C ALA A 101 2.78 -4.90 8.65
N ASP A 102 2.75 -5.37 9.89
CA ASP A 102 2.95 -4.55 11.09
C ASP A 102 4.35 -3.92 11.12
N GLU A 103 5.40 -4.71 10.85
CA GLU A 103 6.78 -4.22 10.77
C GLU A 103 6.93 -3.15 9.67
N LEU A 104 6.31 -3.37 8.52
CA LEU A 104 6.36 -2.46 7.37
C LEU A 104 5.41 -1.26 7.48
N TRP A 105 4.58 -1.20 8.53
CA TRP A 105 3.54 -0.19 8.71
C TRP A 105 2.58 -0.10 7.51
N VAL A 106 2.14 -1.24 6.99
CA VAL A 106 1.15 -1.36 5.91
C VAL A 106 0.07 -2.38 6.27
N THR A 107 -0.91 -2.61 5.39
CA THR A 107 -1.89 -3.68 5.56
C THR A 107 -1.41 -5.00 4.95
N PRO A 108 -1.90 -6.16 5.39
CA PRO A 108 -1.56 -7.46 4.78
C PRO A 108 -1.80 -7.49 3.26
N ARG A 109 -2.90 -6.89 2.79
CA ARG A 109 -3.23 -6.72 1.36
C ARG A 109 -2.12 -6.02 0.56
N ILE A 110 -1.46 -5.03 1.15
CA ILE A 110 -0.35 -4.32 0.49
C ILE A 110 0.92 -5.20 0.44
N VAL A 111 1.17 -6.02 1.47
CA VAL A 111 2.25 -7.02 1.45
C VAL A 111 1.99 -8.07 0.37
N GLU A 112 0.78 -8.62 0.30
CA GLU A 112 0.37 -9.57 -0.75
C GLU A 112 0.56 -8.99 -2.15
N ALA A 113 0.08 -7.76 -2.38
CA ALA A 113 0.26 -7.07 -3.65
C ALA A 113 1.74 -6.82 -3.97
N ARG A 114 2.57 -6.55 -2.95
CA ARG A 114 4.03 -6.40 -3.13
C ARG A 114 4.67 -7.70 -3.58
N ILE A 115 4.33 -8.81 -2.92
CA ILE A 115 4.86 -10.15 -3.22
C ILE A 115 4.40 -10.60 -4.61
N ALA A 116 3.11 -10.44 -4.93
CA ALA A 116 2.54 -10.80 -6.23
C ALA A 116 3.10 -9.98 -7.41
N SER A 117 3.74 -8.83 -7.13
CA SER A 117 4.37 -7.98 -8.15
C SER A 117 5.89 -8.07 -8.19
N LEU A 118 6.50 -9.00 -7.44
CA LEU A 118 7.94 -9.22 -7.51
C LEU A 118 8.36 -9.67 -8.90
N ARG A 119 9.43 -9.07 -9.40
CA ARG A 119 10.08 -9.54 -10.64
C ARG A 119 10.83 -10.85 -10.34
N PRO A 120 11.03 -11.74 -11.34
CA PRO A 120 11.74 -12.99 -11.13
C PRO A 120 13.12 -12.84 -10.44
N ALA A 121 13.87 -11.79 -10.78
CA ALA A 121 15.14 -11.49 -10.13
C ALA A 121 15.00 -11.11 -8.65
N GLU A 122 13.93 -10.41 -8.28
CA GLU A 122 13.65 -10.02 -6.90
C GLU A 122 13.22 -11.24 -6.07
N VAL A 123 12.41 -12.13 -6.65
CA VAL A 123 12.04 -13.42 -6.05
C VAL A 123 13.30 -14.23 -5.74
N ALA A 124 14.21 -14.38 -6.71
CA ALA A 124 15.45 -15.12 -6.51
C ALA A 124 16.31 -14.51 -5.40
N THR A 125 16.37 -13.18 -5.31
CA THR A 125 17.16 -12.50 -4.28
C THR A 125 16.55 -12.68 -2.88
N ILE A 126 15.22 -12.59 -2.75
CA ILE A 126 14.52 -12.85 -1.48
C ILE A 126 14.69 -14.31 -1.05
N ALA A 127 14.52 -15.25 -1.98
CA ALA A 127 14.66 -16.68 -1.69
C ALA A 127 16.07 -17.03 -1.17
N GLN A 128 17.10 -16.45 -1.79
CA GLN A 128 18.48 -16.64 -1.33
C GLN A 128 18.68 -16.06 0.07
N LEU A 129 18.21 -14.83 0.32
CA LEU A 129 18.32 -14.19 1.64
C LEU A 129 17.65 -15.01 2.74
N ILE A 130 16.46 -15.54 2.49
CA ILE A 130 15.73 -16.35 3.47
C ILE A 130 16.50 -17.65 3.75
N ALA A 131 17.05 -18.29 2.72
CA ALA A 131 17.86 -19.50 2.88
C ALA A 131 19.12 -19.23 3.74
N ASP A 132 19.79 -18.09 3.52
CA ASP A 132 20.99 -17.71 4.28
C ASP A 132 20.67 -17.35 5.73
N THR A 133 19.53 -16.70 5.99
CA THR A 133 19.16 -16.18 7.31
C THR A 133 18.52 -17.24 8.21
N ARG A 134 17.72 -18.16 7.63
CA ARG A 134 17.00 -19.20 8.38
C ARG A 134 17.71 -20.57 8.36
N GLY A 135 18.77 -20.71 7.57
CA GLY A 135 19.61 -21.91 7.49
C GLY A 135 20.82 -21.92 8.43
N ALA A 136 21.04 -20.83 9.17
CA ALA A 136 22.07 -20.69 10.21
C ALA A 136 21.47 -20.91 11.61
#